data_AF-A0A949Z4K8-F1
#
_entry.id   AF-A0A949Z4K8-F1
#
_cell.length_a   1.000
_cell.length_b   1.000
_cell.length_c   1.000
_cell.angle_alpha   90.00
_cell.angle_beta   90.00
_cell.angle_gamma   90.00
#
_symmetry.space_group_name_H-M   'P 1'
#
loop_
_entity.id
_entity.type
_entity.pdbx_description
1 polymer ?
#
loop_
_entity_poly.entity_id
_entity_poly.type
_entity_poly.pdbx_seq_one_letter_code
_entity_poly.pdbx_strand_id
1 'polypeptide(L)'
;MSLGKTSTALGAFYRRLATRIGKAKAITATARKLALLVYRVLSGKLVYNDPGADAYLQLNRTRELKSLRKRARLLGFHLVDQTTGEVTV
;
A
#
# COMPACT_ATOMS: atom_id res chain seq x y z
N MET A 1 0.00 9.17 19.96
CA MET A 1 0.37 8.56 18.66
C MET A 1 0.50 9.62 17.58
N SER A 2 1.73 10.00 17.21
CA SER A 2 2.00 11.03 16.18
C SER A 2 1.84 10.50 14.73
N LEU A 3 2.14 9.22 14.50
CA LEU A 3 2.15 8.58 13.16
C LEU A 3 0.81 8.61 12.41
N GLY A 4 -0.33 8.71 13.11
CA GLY A 4 -1.64 8.79 12.47
C GLY A 4 -1.93 10.15 11.84
N LYS A 5 -1.25 11.21 12.27
CA LYS A 5 -1.51 12.60 11.90
C LYS A 5 -0.58 13.13 10.80
N THR A 6 0.52 12.43 10.51
CA THR A 6 1.49 12.87 9.51
C THR A 6 1.12 12.35 8.11
N SER A 7 1.39 13.16 7.08
CA SER A 7 1.22 12.87 5.65
C SER A 7 2.32 11.99 5.05
N THR A 8 2.93 11.12 5.86
CA THR A 8 3.96 10.18 5.40
C THR A 8 3.37 8.89 4.82
N ALA A 9 4.13 8.20 3.98
CA ALA A 9 3.74 6.89 3.44
C ALA A 9 3.47 5.85 4.54
N LEU A 10 4.23 5.90 5.64
CA LEU A 10 4.06 5.04 6.81
C LEU A 10 2.78 5.38 7.59
N GLY A 11 2.46 6.67 7.75
CA GLY A 11 1.21 7.10 8.38
C GLY A 11 -0.02 6.64 7.61
N ALA A 12 0.02 6.76 6.27
CA ALA A 12 -1.04 6.23 5.40
C ALA A 12 -1.21 4.71 5.51
N PHE A 13 -0.10 3.97 5.61
CA PHE A 13 -0.13 2.52 5.86
C PHE A 13 -0.78 2.18 7.20
N TYR A 14 -0.41 2.87 8.28
CA TYR A 14 -0.97 2.64 9.61
C TYR A 14 -2.48 2.88 9.61
N ARG A 15 -2.97 3.99 9.05
CA ARG A 15 -4.42 4.31 9.02
C ARG A 15 -5.22 3.22 8.31
N ARG A 16 -4.81 2.80 7.12
CA ARG A 16 -5.49 1.74 6.36
C ARG A 16 -5.47 0.40 7.09
N LEU A 17 -4.37 0.08 7.76
CA LEU A 17 -4.26 -1.19 8.46
C LEU A 17 -5.07 -1.17 9.76
N ALA A 18 -5.07 -0.06 10.48
CA ALA A 18 -5.84 0.13 11.70
C ALA A 18 -7.35 0.00 11.48
N THR A 19 -7.87 0.50 10.35
CA THR A 19 -9.30 0.33 10.01
C THR A 19 -9.66 -1.12 9.66
N ARG A 20 -8.72 -1.91 9.11
CA ARG A 20 -8.99 -3.29 8.69
C ARG A 20 -8.82 -4.33 9.78
N ILE A 21 -7.77 -4.21 10.61
CA ILE A 21 -7.38 -5.28 11.58
C ILE A 21 -7.29 -4.80 13.03
N GLY A 22 -7.61 -3.54 13.29
CA GLY A 22 -7.54 -2.93 14.63
C GLY A 22 -6.17 -2.33 14.97
N LYS A 23 -6.18 -1.42 15.96
CA LYS A 23 -5.02 -0.58 16.32
C LYS A 23 -3.80 -1.40 16.78
N ALA A 24 -4.00 -2.37 17.68
CA ALA A 24 -2.90 -3.15 18.25
C ALA A 24 -2.10 -3.92 17.18
N LYS A 25 -2.79 -4.65 16.30
CA LYS A 25 -2.15 -5.39 15.20
C LYS A 25 -1.51 -4.45 14.17
N ALA A 26 -2.12 -3.28 13.93
CA ALA A 26 -1.57 -2.29 13.01
C ALA A 26 -0.26 -1.69 13.52
N ILE A 27 -0.10 -1.46 14.83
CA ILE A 27 1.16 -0.98 15.43
C ILE A 27 2.29 -1.96 15.15
N THR A 28 2.11 -3.24 15.49
CA THR A 28 3.14 -4.28 15.31
C THR A 28 3.55 -4.43 13.85
N ALA A 29 2.58 -4.41 12.93
CA ALA A 29 2.87 -4.45 11.49
C ALA A 29 3.59 -3.20 10.98
N THR A 30 3.27 -2.03 11.51
CA THR A 30 3.95 -0.76 11.16
C THR A 30 5.38 -0.77 11.69
N ALA A 31 5.61 -1.24 12.91
CA ALA A 31 6.94 -1.41 13.49
C ALA A 31 7.81 -2.36 12.67
N ARG A 32 7.27 -3.53 12.26
CA ARG A 32 7.97 -4.47 11.37
C ARG A 32 8.38 -3.80 10.04
N LYS A 33 7.48 -3.03 9.44
CA LYS A 33 7.76 -2.32 8.18
C LYS A 33 8.86 -1.26 8.35
N LEU A 34 8.84 -0.53 9.46
CA LEU A 34 9.88 0.43 9.81
C LEU A 34 11.23 -0.25 10.02
N ALA A 35 11.28 -1.33 10.79
CA ALA A 35 12.50 -2.11 11.03
C ALA A 35 13.15 -2.61 9.74
N LEU A 36 12.33 -3.10 8.79
CA LEU A 36 12.82 -3.52 7.47
C LEU A 36 13.36 -2.36 6.63
N LEU A 37 12.74 -1.18 6.70
CA LEU A 37 13.24 0.01 6.01
C LEU A 37 14.59 0.43 6.59
N VAL A 38 14.68 0.54 7.91
CA VAL A 38 15.93 0.89 8.60
C VAL A 38 17.03 -0.12 8.27
N TYR A 39 16.74 -1.41 8.36
CA TYR A 39 17.71 -2.44 8.00
C TYR A 39 18.22 -2.30 6.56
N ARG A 40 17.33 -2.03 5.60
CA ARG A 40 17.72 -1.87 4.18
C ARG A 40 18.55 -0.62 3.93
N VAL A 41 18.24 0.47 4.63
CA VAL A 41 19.01 1.71 4.59
C VAL A 41 20.40 1.50 5.17
N LEU A 42 20.48 0.90 6.36
CA LEU A 42 21.76 0.58 7.00
C LEU A 42 22.59 -0.42 6.20
N SER A 43 21.95 -1.37 5.51
CA SER A 43 22.63 -2.33 4.63
C SER A 43 23.12 -1.72 3.31
N GLY A 44 22.97 -0.40 3.10
CA GLY A 44 23.39 0.30 1.88
C GLY A 44 22.55 -0.02 0.63
N LYS A 45 21.45 -0.77 0.78
CA LYS A 45 20.62 -1.26 -0.34
C LYS A 45 19.58 -0.24 -0.80
N LEU A 46 19.37 0.83 -0.05
CA LEU A 46 18.29 1.78 -0.30
C LEU A 46 18.58 3.15 0.33
N VAL A 47 18.51 4.21 -0.48
CA VAL A 47 18.39 5.58 0.04
C VAL A 47 16.91 5.84 0.25
N TYR A 48 16.49 6.00 1.51
CA TYR A 48 15.07 6.19 1.82
C TYR A 48 14.69 7.66 1.64
N ASN A 49 13.93 7.95 0.59
CA ASN A 49 13.19 9.19 0.45
C ASN A 49 11.71 8.90 0.68
N ASP A 50 11.03 9.66 1.54
CA ASP A 50 9.59 9.45 1.78
C ASP A 50 8.82 9.91 0.54
N PRO A 51 8.12 9.01 -0.19
CA PRO A 51 7.36 9.40 -1.36
C PRO A 51 6.07 10.15 -1.00
N GLY A 52 5.72 10.25 0.28
CA GLY A 52 4.51 10.89 0.78
C GLY A 52 3.29 9.95 0.78
N ALA A 53 2.22 10.40 1.44
CA ALA A 53 0.98 9.64 1.57
C ALA A 53 0.30 9.37 0.21
N ASP A 54 0.29 10.34 -0.70
CA ASP A 54 -0.44 10.23 -1.97
C ASP A 54 0.21 9.23 -2.93
N ALA A 55 1.53 9.27 -3.05
CA ALA A 55 2.27 8.29 -3.83
C ALA A 55 2.08 6.86 -3.29
N TYR A 56 2.01 6.71 -1.96
CA TYR A 56 1.69 5.42 -1.35
C TYR A 56 0.28 4.93 -1.71
N LEU A 57 -0.71 5.82 -1.69
CA LEU A 57 -2.10 5.49 -2.06
C LEU A 57 -2.21 5.09 -3.54
N GLN A 58 -1.52 5.79 -4.45
CA GLN A 58 -1.48 5.46 -5.88
C GLN A 58 -0.84 4.09 -6.13
N LEU A 59 0.30 3.81 -5.50
CA LEU A 59 0.94 2.50 -5.62
C LEU A 59 0.07 1.38 -5.04
N ASN A 60 -0.70 1.67 -3.98
CA ASN A 60 -1.64 0.70 -3.45
C ASN A 60 -2.80 0.44 -4.42
N ARG A 61 -3.38 1.49 -5.02
CA ARG A 61 -4.47 1.38 -6.00
C ARG A 61 -4.05 0.55 -7.20
N THR A 62 -2.85 0.80 -7.75
CA THR A 62 -2.31 0.01 -8.87
C THR A 62 -2.12 -1.47 -8.50
N ARG A 63 -1.69 -1.79 -7.27
CA ARG A 63 -1.60 -3.18 -6.80
C ARG A 63 -2.96 -3.84 -6.66
N GLU A 64 -3.95 -3.12 -6.14
CA GLU A 64 -5.32 -3.60 -6.03
C GLU A 64 -5.91 -3.90 -7.42
N LEU A 65 -5.75 -2.99 -8.38
CA LEU A 65 -6.17 -3.20 -9.76
C LEU A 65 -5.48 -4.41 -10.40
N LYS A 66 -4.16 -4.56 -10.21
CA LYS A 66 -3.43 -5.75 -10.69
C LYS A 66 -3.97 -7.05 -10.08
N SER A 67 -4.27 -7.05 -8.77
CA SER A 67 -4.86 -8.22 -8.10
C SER A 67 -6.28 -8.51 -8.60
N LEU A 68 -7.08 -7.48 -8.88
CA LEU A 68 -8.42 -7.62 -9.41
C LEU A 68 -8.39 -8.20 -10.81
N ARG A 69 -7.53 -7.67 -11.70
CA ARG A 69 -7.32 -8.22 -13.05
C ARG A 69 -6.92 -9.70 -13.00
N LYS A 70 -5.99 -10.07 -12.11
CA LYS A 70 -5.58 -11.46 -11.93
C LYS A 70 -6.75 -12.35 -11.47
N ARG A 71 -7.58 -11.88 -10.54
CA ARG A 71 -8.74 -12.62 -10.04
C ARG A 71 -9.83 -12.79 -11.10
N ALA A 72 -10.12 -11.73 -11.86
CA ALA A 72 -11.09 -11.79 -12.95
C ALA A 72 -10.65 -12.79 -14.03
N ARG A 73 -9.37 -12.76 -14.42
CA ARG A 73 -8.81 -13.73 -15.38
C ARG A 73 -8.94 -15.17 -14.90
N LEU A 74 -8.70 -15.44 -13.60
CA LEU A 74 -8.87 -16.77 -13.03
C LEU A 74 -10.32 -17.27 -13.07
N LEU A 75 -11.28 -16.35 -13.04
CA LEU A 75 -12.72 -16.65 -13.06
C LEU A 75 -13.31 -16.58 -14.48
N GLY A 76 -12.49 -16.33 -15.51
CA GLY A 76 -12.97 -16.18 -16.89
C GLY A 76 -13.68 -14.86 -17.18
N PHE A 77 -13.55 -13.85 -16.30
CA PHE A 77 -14.14 -12.52 -16.47
C PHE A 77 -13.10 -11.50 -16.94
N HIS A 78 -13.54 -10.53 -17.75
CA HIS A 78 -12.74 -9.36 -18.12
C HIS A 78 -13.15 -8.14 -17.29
N LEU A 79 -12.16 -7.39 -16.82
CA LEU A 79 -12.40 -6.16 -16.05
C LEU A 79 -12.62 -5.01 -17.03
N VAL A 80 -13.81 -4.41 -16.99
CA VAL A 80 -14.14 -3.22 -17.75
C VAL A 80 -14.01 -2.01 -16.83
N ASP A 81 -13.20 -1.03 -17.21
CA ASP A 81 -13.20 0.25 -16.51
C ASP A 81 -14.45 1.04 -16.90
N GLN A 82 -15.33 1.30 -15.94
CA GLN A 82 -16.59 2.02 -16.20
C GLN A 82 -16.36 3.50 -16.58
N THR A 83 -15.17 4.04 -16.31
CA THR A 83 -14.84 5.45 -16.56
C THR A 83 -14.29 5.67 -17.96
N THR A 84 -13.48 4.72 -18.44
CA THR A 84 -12.78 4.82 -19.74
C THR A 84 -13.42 3.93 -20.81
N GLY A 85 -14.31 3.00 -20.42
CA GLY A 85 -14.91 2.01 -21.33
C GLY A 85 -13.93 0.96 -21.86
N GLU A 86 -12.65 1.03 -21.46
CA GLU A 86 -11.62 0.11 -21.94
C GLU A 86 -11.70 -1.23 -21.20
N VAL A 87 -11.88 -2.29 -21.99
CA VAL A 87 -11.75 -3.68 -21.53
C VAL A 87 -10.26 -3.98 -21.42
N THR A 88 -9.70 -3.95 -20.20
CA THR A 88 -8.31 -4.39 -20.04
C THR A 88 -8.27 -5.93 -20.01
N VAL A 89 -7.76 -6.52 -21.09
CA VAL A 89 -7.56 -7.97 -21.28
C VAL A 89 -6.55 -8.56 -20.29
#